data_AF-A0A8S3FKM7-F1
#
_entry.id   AF-A0A8S3FKM7-F1
#
_cell.length_a   1.000
_cell.length_b   1.000
_cell.length_c   1.000
_cell.angle_alpha   90.00
_cell.angle_beta   90.00
_cell.angle_gamma   90.00
#
_symmetry.space_group_name_H-M   'P 1'
#
loop_
_entity.id
_entity.type
_entity.pdbx_description
1 polymer ?
#
loop_
_entity_poly.entity_id
_entity_poly.type
_entity_poly.pdbx_seq_one_letter_code
_entity_poly.pdbx_strand_id
1 'polypeptide(L)'
;MAEAKPLLERSFFQRALENLNINSIMLDTQYRMHPALIDFPSKIFYDDALKTGIKPEQRPTPQEINFINKQIPLMFVDVDEGYERIHGSNIFNKEEAELVCQTIQTLLPTRQPNLSPIDIGVITPYARQVKEIVEKLSAMKVPKGVEI
;
A
#
# COMPACT_ATOMS: atom_id res chain seq x y z
N MET A 1 23.99 -20.70 24.16
CA MET A 1 22.80 -19.83 24.32
C MET A 1 22.01 -19.91 23.03
N ALA A 2 21.07 -20.85 22.94
CA ALA A 2 20.22 -21.07 21.76
C ALA A 2 18.74 -20.92 22.17
N GLU A 3 18.00 -20.24 21.29
CA GLU A 3 16.55 -20.36 21.03
C GLU A 3 15.54 -20.07 22.15
N ALA A 4 15.31 -18.78 22.43
CA ALA A 4 14.05 -18.29 23.02
C ALA A 4 13.17 -17.48 22.02
N LYS A 5 13.68 -17.18 20.82
CA LYS A 5 12.95 -16.42 19.78
C LYS A 5 11.68 -17.10 19.20
N PRO A 6 11.60 -18.43 19.00
CA PRO A 6 10.46 -19.03 18.30
C PRO A 6 9.11 -18.88 19.01
N LEU A 7 9.12 -18.73 20.33
CA LEU A 7 7.90 -18.74 21.15
C LEU A 7 7.09 -17.44 21.06
N LEU A 8 7.75 -16.30 20.79
CA LEU A 8 7.10 -14.97 20.72
C LEU A 8 6.68 -14.57 19.30
N GLU A 9 7.22 -15.21 18.26
CA GLU A 9 6.84 -14.96 16.87
C GLU A 9 5.45 -15.53 16.53
N ARG A 10 4.99 -16.53 17.30
CA ARG A 10 3.66 -17.12 17.12
C ARG A 10 2.62 -16.35 17.92
N SER A 11 1.56 -15.91 17.24
CA SER A 11 0.39 -15.36 17.90
C SER A 11 -0.36 -16.44 18.70
N PHE A 12 -1.15 -16.03 19.70
CA PHE A 12 -2.06 -16.96 20.38
C PHE A 12 -3.05 -17.59 19.39
N PHE A 13 -3.52 -16.84 18.40
CA PHE A 13 -4.45 -17.32 17.37
C PHE A 13 -3.87 -18.49 16.57
N GLN A 14 -2.64 -18.37 16.06
CA GLN A 14 -1.96 -19.47 15.36
C GLN A 14 -1.81 -20.71 16.26
N ARG A 15 -1.38 -20.52 17.52
CA ARG A 15 -1.25 -21.63 18.48
C ARG A 15 -2.59 -22.32 18.76
N ALA A 16 -3.68 -21.56 18.81
CA ALA A 16 -5.02 -22.06 19.05
C ALA A 16 -5.52 -22.92 17.88
N LEU A 17 -5.28 -22.49 16.64
CA LEU A 17 -5.63 -23.26 15.44
C LEU A 17 -4.79 -24.55 15.33
N GLU A 18 -3.49 -24.46 15.60
CA GLU A 18 -2.57 -25.60 15.44
C GLU A 18 -2.71 -26.65 16.56
N ASN A 19 -2.91 -26.23 17.81
CA ASN A 19 -2.75 -27.11 18.97
C ASN A 19 -4.01 -27.34 19.81
N LEU A 20 -5.03 -26.47 19.68
CA LEU A 20 -6.24 -26.53 20.52
C LEU A 20 -7.47 -27.07 19.78
N ASN A 21 -7.31 -27.52 18.53
CA ASN A 21 -8.37 -28.07 17.69
C ASN A 21 -9.59 -27.13 17.58
N ILE A 22 -9.32 -25.82 17.47
CA ILE A 22 -10.34 -24.78 17.31
C ILE A 22 -10.59 -24.54 15.83
N ASN A 23 -11.86 -24.56 15.42
CA ASN A 23 -12.24 -24.20 14.05
C ASN A 23 -12.27 -22.66 13.90
N SER A 24 -11.62 -22.14 12.85
CA SER A 24 -11.77 -20.75 12.43
C SER A 24 -12.84 -20.61 11.36
N ILE A 25 -13.56 -19.50 11.38
CA ILE A 25 -14.44 -19.08 10.28
C ILE A 25 -13.73 -17.95 9.54
N MET A 26 -13.51 -18.14 8.25
CA MET A 26 -13.01 -17.08 7.38
C MET A 26 -14.17 -16.19 6.95
N LEU A 27 -14.04 -14.88 7.16
CA LEU A 27 -14.89 -13.89 6.51
C LEU A 27 -14.38 -13.71 5.08
N ASP A 28 -15.11 -14.29 4.14
CA ASP A 28 -14.66 -14.48 2.76
C ASP A 28 -15.01 -13.32 1.82
N THR A 29 -15.66 -12.26 2.29
CA THR A 29 -16.16 -11.17 1.44
C THR A 29 -15.53 -9.83 1.83
N GLN A 30 -14.78 -9.22 0.90
CA GLN A 30 -14.16 -7.91 1.06
C GLN A 30 -15.03 -6.78 0.52
N TYR A 31 -15.01 -5.63 1.19
CA TYR A 31 -15.75 -4.42 0.79
C TYR A 31 -14.85 -3.18 0.66
N ARG A 32 -13.52 -3.33 0.71
CA ARG A 32 -12.57 -2.21 0.74
C ARG A 32 -12.05 -1.82 -0.63
N MET A 33 -11.52 -2.77 -1.41
CA MET A 33 -10.76 -2.50 -2.63
C MET A 33 -11.57 -2.71 -3.90
N HIS A 34 -11.20 -2.02 -4.98
CA HIS A 34 -11.81 -2.21 -6.31
C HIS A 34 -11.76 -3.70 -6.72
N PRO A 35 -12.83 -4.27 -7.31
CA PRO A 35 -12.89 -5.70 -7.65
C PRO A 35 -11.69 -6.21 -8.47
N ALA A 36 -11.17 -5.42 -9.41
CA ALA A 36 -10.03 -5.82 -10.23
C ALA A 36 -8.73 -6.05 -9.45
N LEU A 37 -8.63 -5.54 -8.21
CA LEU A 37 -7.43 -5.70 -7.39
C LEU A 37 -7.45 -7.01 -6.57
N ILE A 38 -8.58 -7.71 -6.49
CA ILE A 38 -8.77 -8.86 -5.59
C ILE A 38 -8.03 -10.13 -6.05
N ASP A 39 -7.81 -10.24 -7.37
CA ASP A 39 -7.33 -11.46 -8.02
C ASP A 39 -5.98 -11.93 -7.43
N PHE A 40 -5.00 -11.03 -7.39
CA PHE A 40 -3.68 -11.34 -6.83
C PHE A 40 -3.71 -11.74 -5.34
N PRO A 41 -4.25 -10.93 -4.41
CA PRO A 41 -4.22 -11.31 -2.99
C PRO A 41 -5.08 -12.53 -2.69
N SER A 42 -6.23 -12.71 -3.36
CA SER A 42 -7.08 -13.89 -3.18
C SER A 42 -6.33 -15.17 -3.51
N LYS A 43 -5.66 -15.18 -4.68
CA LYS A 43 -4.90 -16.33 -5.15
C LYS A 43 -3.68 -16.64 -4.29
N ILE A 44 -2.92 -15.62 -3.88
CA ILE A 44 -1.63 -15.80 -3.19
C ILE A 44 -1.80 -16.12 -1.70
N PHE A 45 -2.80 -15.54 -1.04
CA PHE A 45 -2.92 -15.60 0.42
C PHE A 45 -4.18 -16.31 0.93
N TYR A 46 -5.15 -16.60 0.05
CA TYR A 46 -6.47 -17.06 0.46
C TYR A 46 -7.03 -18.22 -0.40
N ASP A 47 -6.19 -18.93 -1.17
CA ASP A 47 -6.61 -20.08 -2.00
C ASP A 47 -7.84 -19.77 -2.89
N ASP A 48 -7.88 -18.56 -3.47
CA ASP A 48 -9.00 -18.05 -4.29
C ASP A 48 -10.36 -17.95 -3.56
N ALA A 49 -10.39 -18.05 -2.22
CA ALA A 49 -11.62 -18.00 -1.43
C ALA A 49 -12.18 -16.58 -1.22
N LEU A 50 -11.38 -15.53 -1.42
CA LEU A 50 -11.79 -14.14 -1.16
C LEU A 50 -12.67 -13.59 -2.30
N LYS A 51 -13.86 -13.10 -1.94
CA LYS A 51 -14.92 -12.56 -2.81
C LYS A 51 -15.04 -11.05 -2.66
N THR A 52 -15.60 -10.39 -3.68
CA THR A 52 -15.93 -8.96 -3.62
C THR A 52 -17.42 -8.74 -3.33
N GLY A 53 -17.71 -7.95 -2.31
CA GLY A 53 -19.08 -7.52 -1.98
C GLY A 53 -19.48 -6.17 -2.59
N ILE A 54 -18.61 -5.59 -3.40
CA ILE A 54 -18.81 -4.27 -4.03
C ILE A 54 -18.61 -4.34 -5.54
N LYS A 55 -19.23 -3.40 -6.25
CA LYS A 55 -19.09 -3.22 -7.70
C LYS A 55 -17.98 -2.20 -8.04
N PRO A 56 -17.39 -2.25 -9.25
CA PRO A 56 -16.39 -1.29 -9.72
C PRO A 56 -16.79 0.18 -9.52
N GLU A 57 -18.05 0.52 -9.75
CA GLU A 57 -18.55 1.90 -9.67
C GLU A 57 -18.53 2.47 -8.24
N GLN A 58 -18.48 1.59 -7.23
CA GLN A 58 -18.36 2.00 -5.82
C GLN A 58 -16.91 2.35 -5.44
N ARG A 59 -15.94 2.08 -6.31
CA ARG A 59 -14.51 2.40 -6.13
C ARG A 59 -13.97 3.11 -7.38
N PRO A 60 -14.45 4.32 -7.69
CA PRO A 60 -13.99 5.05 -8.86
C PRO A 60 -12.49 5.32 -8.79
N THR A 61 -11.86 5.41 -9.95
CA THR A 61 -10.42 5.58 -10.08
C THR A 61 -10.09 7.06 -10.37
N PRO A 62 -8.91 7.55 -9.91
CA PRO A 62 -8.37 8.84 -10.31
C PRO A 62 -8.33 9.03 -11.83
N GLN A 63 -8.89 10.12 -12.38
CA GLN A 63 -8.95 10.35 -13.83
C GLN A 63 -7.62 10.86 -14.42
N GLU A 64 -6.82 11.51 -13.59
CA GLU A 64 -5.54 12.15 -13.90
C GLU A 64 -4.42 11.12 -14.01
N ILE A 65 -4.63 9.93 -13.43
CA ILE A 65 -3.73 8.81 -13.61
C ILE A 65 -4.13 8.08 -14.89
N ASN A 66 -3.26 8.17 -15.89
CA ASN A 66 -3.44 7.42 -17.12
C ASN A 66 -3.00 5.95 -16.91
N PHE A 67 -3.85 5.17 -16.25
CA PHE A 67 -3.62 3.74 -16.09
C PHE A 67 -3.47 3.05 -17.45
N ILE A 68 -2.47 2.17 -17.58
CA ILE A 68 -2.24 1.36 -18.78
C ILE A 68 -3.50 0.56 -19.14
N ASN A 69 -4.16 -0.01 -18.13
CA ASN A 69 -5.46 -0.63 -18.26
C ASN A 69 -6.48 0.13 -17.39
N LYS A 70 -7.42 0.85 -18.02
CA LYS A 70 -8.44 1.64 -17.32
C LYS A 70 -9.39 0.81 -16.45
N GLN A 71 -9.46 -0.50 -16.64
CA GLN A 71 -10.29 -1.40 -15.82
C GLN A 71 -9.57 -1.85 -14.53
N ILE A 72 -8.25 -1.64 -14.44
CA ILE A 72 -7.42 -2.08 -13.32
C ILE A 72 -6.72 -0.86 -12.73
N PRO A 73 -7.16 -0.35 -11.56
CA PRO A 73 -6.50 0.77 -10.88
C PRO A 73 -5.21 0.34 -10.18
N LEU A 74 -4.30 -0.28 -10.91
CA LEU A 74 -2.98 -0.69 -10.46
C LEU A 74 -1.98 -0.42 -11.56
N MET A 75 -0.87 0.18 -11.18
CA MET A 75 0.24 0.42 -12.09
C MET A 75 1.54 0.19 -11.33
N PHE A 76 2.41 -0.62 -11.92
CA PHE A 76 3.81 -0.71 -11.51
C PHE A 76 4.59 0.24 -12.39
N VAL A 77 5.31 1.17 -11.76
CA VAL A 77 6.12 2.16 -12.45
C VAL A 77 7.57 1.81 -12.23
N ASP A 78 8.26 1.49 -13.32
CA ASP A 78 9.71 1.35 -13.30
C ASP A 78 10.35 2.74 -13.25
N VAL A 79 11.36 2.91 -12.40
CA VAL A 79 12.06 4.19 -12.21
C VAL A 79 13.47 4.01 -12.75
N ASP A 80 13.65 4.29 -14.04
CA ASP A 80 14.86 3.95 -14.81
C ASP A 80 16.19 4.34 -14.13
N GLU A 81 16.26 5.51 -13.49
CA GLU A 81 17.46 6.00 -12.79
C GLU A 81 17.41 5.79 -11.26
N GLY A 82 16.38 5.11 -10.76
CA GLY A 82 16.19 4.84 -9.35
C GLY A 82 17.17 3.78 -8.85
N TYR A 83 17.90 4.11 -7.79
CA TYR A 83 18.71 3.13 -7.08
C TYR A 83 18.64 3.34 -5.57
N GLU A 84 18.65 2.21 -4.86
CA GLU A 84 18.67 2.19 -3.42
C GLU A 84 20.03 2.70 -2.90
N ARG A 85 19.97 3.74 -2.07
CA ARG A 85 21.12 4.30 -1.35
C ARG A 85 21.13 3.71 0.05
N ILE A 86 22.22 3.01 0.38
CA ILE A 86 22.41 2.35 1.67
C ILE A 86 23.57 3.01 2.41
N HIS A 87 23.29 3.59 3.58
CA HIS A 87 24.31 4.09 4.50
C HIS A 87 24.01 3.64 5.94
N GLY A 88 24.63 2.53 6.35
CA GLY A 88 24.30 1.87 7.60
C GLY A 88 22.88 1.31 7.58
N SER A 89 22.03 1.75 8.51
CA SER A 89 20.59 1.42 8.54
C SER A 89 19.71 2.36 7.72
N ASN A 90 20.29 3.36 7.05
CA ASN A 90 19.55 4.29 6.21
C ASN A 90 19.44 3.74 4.79
N ILE A 91 18.24 3.31 4.44
CA ILE A 91 17.89 2.81 3.12
C ILE A 91 16.84 3.73 2.52
N PHE A 92 17.10 4.26 1.33
CA PHE A 92 16.20 5.20 0.64
C PHE A 92 16.53 5.32 -0.85
N ASN A 93 15.56 5.74 -1.65
CA ASN A 93 15.68 5.99 -3.07
C ASN A 93 15.11 7.39 -3.37
N LYS A 94 15.97 8.33 -3.81
CA LYS A 94 15.60 9.73 -4.03
C LYS A 94 14.72 9.90 -5.26
N GLU A 95 14.99 9.13 -6.30
CA GLU A 95 14.29 9.16 -7.58
C GLU A 95 12.87 8.61 -7.41
N GLU A 96 12.71 7.51 -6.65
CA GLU A 96 11.38 7.04 -6.23
C GLU A 96 10.66 8.07 -5.37
N ALA A 97 11.34 8.69 -4.40
CA ALA A 97 10.73 9.72 -3.55
C ALA A 97 10.26 10.93 -4.37
N GLU A 98 11.02 11.31 -5.40
CA GLU A 98 10.64 12.36 -6.34
C GLU A 98 9.38 12.00 -7.14
N LEU A 99 9.35 10.80 -7.73
CA LEU A 99 8.18 10.31 -8.46
C LEU A 99 6.93 10.23 -7.57
N VAL A 100 7.07 9.73 -6.34
CA VAL A 100 5.97 9.70 -5.35
C VAL A 100 5.41 11.10 -5.11
N CYS A 101 6.28 12.10 -4.89
CA CYS A 101 5.83 13.46 -4.65
C CYS A 101 5.13 14.08 -5.88
N GLN A 102 5.62 13.78 -7.09
CA GLN A 102 4.99 14.23 -8.34
C GLN A 102 3.63 13.56 -8.56
N THR A 103 3.51 12.28 -8.19
CA THR A 103 2.26 11.52 -8.24
C THR A 103 1.22 12.11 -7.28
N ILE A 104 1.62 12.40 -6.04
CA ILE A 104 0.76 13.05 -5.04
C ILE A 104 0.26 14.40 -5.58
N GLN A 105 1.16 15.25 -6.09
CA GLN A 105 0.76 16.54 -6.66
C GLN A 105 -0.23 16.43 -7.82
N THR A 106 -0.12 15.38 -8.62
CA THR A 106 -1.05 15.12 -9.72
C THR A 106 -2.44 14.73 -9.22
N LEU A 107 -2.52 14.06 -8.07
CA LEU A 107 -3.75 13.59 -7.44
C LEU A 107 -4.48 14.67 -6.62
N LEU A 108 -3.76 15.69 -6.14
CA LEU A 108 -4.31 16.69 -5.22
C LEU A 108 -5.50 17.50 -5.79
N PRO A 109 -6.36 18.07 -4.91
CA PRO A 109 -7.68 18.57 -5.28
C PRO A 109 -7.74 19.78 -6.22
N THR A 110 -6.61 20.44 -6.48
CA THR A 110 -6.52 21.41 -7.60
C THR A 110 -6.81 20.74 -8.95
N ARG A 111 -6.71 19.41 -9.01
CA ARG A 111 -7.01 18.58 -10.18
C ARG A 111 -8.24 17.69 -9.96
N GLN A 112 -8.47 17.18 -8.74
CA GLN A 112 -9.64 16.35 -8.39
C GLN A 112 -10.54 16.93 -7.28
N PRO A 113 -11.77 17.40 -7.56
CA PRO A 113 -12.64 17.95 -6.53
C PRO A 113 -13.08 16.94 -5.45
N ASN A 114 -12.94 15.63 -5.70
CA ASN A 114 -13.40 14.57 -4.81
C ASN A 114 -12.28 13.85 -4.05
N LEU A 115 -11.00 14.24 -4.23
CA LEU A 115 -9.88 13.62 -3.54
C LEU A 115 -9.21 14.63 -2.61
N SER A 116 -9.22 14.34 -1.32
CA SER A 116 -8.58 15.15 -0.29
C SER A 116 -7.20 14.58 0.04
N PRO A 117 -6.25 15.40 0.53
CA PRO A 117 -4.96 14.89 1.01
C PRO A 117 -5.09 13.69 1.98
N ILE A 118 -6.13 13.66 2.82
CA ILE A 118 -6.38 12.58 3.80
C ILE A 118 -6.75 11.24 3.15
N ASP A 119 -7.15 11.26 1.88
CA ASP A 119 -7.49 10.04 1.12
C ASP A 119 -6.26 9.39 0.48
N ILE A 120 -5.08 10.04 0.60
CA ILE A 120 -3.82 9.57 0.01
C ILE A 120 -2.90 9.05 1.12
N GLY A 121 -2.50 7.79 1.01
CA GLY A 121 -1.49 7.16 1.84
C GLY A 121 -0.31 6.69 1.01
N VAL A 122 0.91 6.94 1.48
CA VAL A 122 2.15 6.34 0.97
C VAL A 122 2.64 5.32 1.97
N ILE A 123 3.11 4.17 1.52
CA ILE A 123 3.66 3.12 2.38
C ILE A 123 5.06 2.78 1.88
N THR A 124 6.02 2.76 2.81
CA THR A 124 7.40 2.33 2.53
C THR A 124 7.97 1.61 3.76
N PRO A 125 8.76 0.54 3.58
CA PRO A 125 9.32 -0.22 4.71
C PRO A 125 10.45 0.51 5.43
N TYR A 126 11.00 1.60 4.86
CA TYR A 126 12.20 2.25 5.38
C TYR A 126 11.91 3.63 5.97
N ALA A 127 12.25 3.81 7.25
CA ALA A 127 12.07 5.08 7.96
C ALA A 127 12.83 6.26 7.33
N ARG A 128 13.97 6.01 6.66
CA ARG A 128 14.69 7.06 5.93
C ARG A 128 13.93 7.50 4.67
N GLN A 129 13.27 6.57 3.97
CA GLN A 129 12.43 6.90 2.81
C GLN A 129 11.23 7.76 3.21
N VAL A 130 10.59 7.47 4.35
CA VAL A 130 9.53 8.33 4.93
C VAL A 130 10.05 9.77 5.10
N LYS A 131 11.22 9.94 5.73
CA LYS A 131 11.82 11.27 5.93
C LYS A 131 12.10 12.00 4.61
N GLU A 132 12.67 11.31 3.64
CA GLU A 132 12.98 11.88 2.32
C GLU A 132 11.72 12.41 1.62
N ILE A 133 10.63 11.65 1.66
CA ILE A 133 9.34 12.05 1.06
C ILE A 133 8.74 13.24 1.83
N VAL A 134 8.72 13.20 3.16
CA VAL A 134 8.17 14.30 3.99
C VAL A 134 8.95 15.61 3.77
N GLU A 135 10.28 15.54 3.74
CA GLU A 135 11.15 16.70 3.47
C GLU A 135 10.86 17.30 2.08
N LYS A 136 10.74 16.45 1.05
CA LYS A 136 10.40 16.85 -0.32
C LYS A 136 9.01 17.48 -0.40
N LEU A 137 7.97 16.84 0.13
CA LEU A 137 6.59 17.38 0.13
C LEU A 137 6.51 18.75 0.82
N SER A 138 7.25 18.91 1.92
CA SER A 138 7.33 20.18 2.64
C SER A 138 7.94 21.30 1.79
N ALA A 139 9.02 20.99 1.05
CA ALA A 139 9.64 21.94 0.14
C ALA A 139 8.72 22.35 -1.03
N MET A 140 7.87 21.42 -1.49
CA MET A 140 6.89 21.64 -2.56
C MET A 140 5.60 22.34 -2.10
N LYS A 141 5.47 22.66 -0.81
CA LYS A 141 4.28 23.32 -0.21
C LYS A 141 2.98 22.55 -0.45
N VAL A 142 3.05 21.22 -0.49
CA VAL A 142 1.90 20.33 -0.60
C VAL A 142 0.99 20.50 0.64
N PRO A 143 -0.35 20.63 0.49
CA PRO A 143 -1.27 20.72 1.61
C PRO A 143 -1.08 19.58 2.61
N LYS A 144 -1.19 19.90 3.90
CA LYS A 144 -1.11 18.90 4.97
C LYS A 144 -2.30 17.93 4.87
N GLY A 145 -2.04 16.66 5.15
CA GLY A 145 -3.09 15.62 5.27
C GLY A 145 -2.74 14.29 4.62
N VAL A 146 -1.76 14.26 3.70
CA VAL A 146 -1.21 12.99 3.17
C VAL A 146 -0.47 12.25 4.27
N GLU A 147 -0.79 10.97 4.47
CA GLU A 147 -0.10 10.07 5.41
C GLU A 147 1.05 9.36 4.67
N ILE A 148 2.25 9.34 5.27
CA ILE A 148 3.48 8.74 4.71
C ILE A 148 4.02 7.70 5.69
#